data_AF-A0A8T3UAB4-F1
#
_entry.id   AF-A0A8T3UAB4-F1
#
_cell.length_a   1.000
_cell.length_b   1.000
_cell.length_c   1.000
_cell.angle_alpha   90.00
_cell.angle_beta   90.00
_cell.angle_gamma   90.00
#
_symmetry.space_group_name_H-M   'P 1'
#
loop_
_entity.id
_entity.type
_entity.pdbx_description
1 polymer ?
#
loop_
_entity_poly.entity_id
_entity_poly.type
_entity_poly.pdbx_seq_one_letter_code
_entity_poly.pdbx_strand_id
1 'polypeptide(L)'
;INVFTDKSIKESLSLKKYFNSEYNKYADEILNVKKLQIISLVSSEFEEVFSKKYRDQFIKIGFAEEKYDQKEGKIKIKTHSTISKKARGLFVKYLSENKIQRVSDLLNNDINIYGFMLSKEYSDIELDEKNGIKKVKKIMYIKKY
;
A
#
# COMPACT_ATOMS: atom_id res chain seq x y z
N ILE A 1 -26.06 -0.87 14.84
CA ILE A 1 -25.66 0.08 13.77
C ILE A 1 -25.68 1.45 14.41
N ASN A 2 -24.51 2.01 14.76
CA ASN A 2 -24.46 3.37 15.30
C ASN A 2 -24.90 4.32 14.18
N VAL A 3 -26.10 4.85 14.33
CA VAL A 3 -26.66 5.86 13.45
C VAL A 3 -25.78 7.10 13.61
N PHE A 4 -25.29 7.65 12.51
CA PHE A 4 -24.56 8.92 12.46
C PHE A 4 -25.51 10.05 12.89
N THR A 5 -25.79 10.18 14.18
CA THR A 5 -26.64 11.23 14.76
C THR A 5 -25.83 12.39 15.31
N ASP A 6 -24.55 12.50 14.96
CA ASP A 6 -23.76 13.64 15.40
C ASP A 6 -24.09 14.85 14.52
N LYS A 7 -24.86 15.79 15.11
CA LYS A 7 -25.10 17.15 14.61
C LYS A 7 -23.81 17.93 14.32
N SER A 8 -22.63 17.35 14.60
CA SER A 8 -21.31 17.92 14.34
C SER A 8 -20.73 17.67 12.94
N ILE A 9 -21.42 17.01 12.00
CA ILE A 9 -21.09 17.19 10.58
C ILE A 9 -21.51 18.62 10.21
N LYS A 10 -20.81 19.60 10.79
CA LYS A 10 -20.88 21.00 10.42
C LYS A 10 -20.67 21.03 8.91
N GLU A 11 -21.60 21.65 8.20
CA GLU A 11 -21.74 21.75 6.75
C GLU A 11 -20.52 22.34 6.00
N SER A 12 -19.34 22.44 6.63
CA SER A 12 -18.12 23.07 6.12
C SER A 12 -16.83 22.26 6.28
N LEU A 13 -16.87 21.04 6.83
CA LEU A 13 -15.67 20.19 6.97
C LEU A 13 -15.76 18.97 6.04
N SER A 14 -14.76 18.79 5.17
CA SER A 14 -14.63 17.56 4.39
C SER A 14 -14.45 16.35 5.31
N LEU A 15 -14.94 15.17 4.89
CA LEU A 15 -14.76 13.92 5.63
C LEU A 15 -13.29 13.66 5.97
N LYS A 16 -12.37 14.02 5.06
CA LYS A 16 -10.92 13.95 5.28
C LYS A 16 -10.51 14.76 6.52
N LYS A 17 -10.98 16.01 6.64
CA LYS A 17 -10.65 16.87 7.78
C LYS A 17 -11.31 16.40 9.08
N TYR A 18 -12.52 15.87 8.99
CA TYR A 18 -13.23 15.29 10.13
C TYR A 18 -12.46 14.09 10.72
N PHE A 19 -12.08 13.12 9.88
CA PHE A 19 -11.42 11.89 10.34
C PHE A 19 -9.90 12.01 10.55
N ASN A 20 -9.25 13.07 10.06
CA ASN A 20 -7.79 13.22 10.10
C ASN A 20 -7.20 13.04 11.50
N SER A 21 -7.81 13.64 12.53
CA SER A 21 -7.28 13.55 13.91
C SER A 21 -7.28 12.10 14.41
N GLU A 22 -8.39 11.38 14.21
CA GLU A 22 -8.54 10.01 14.68
C GLU A 22 -7.60 9.05 13.93
N TYR A 23 -7.55 9.15 12.60
CA TYR A 23 -6.65 8.32 11.78
C TYR A 23 -5.18 8.59 12.10
N ASN A 24 -4.80 9.84 12.37
CA ASN A 24 -3.45 10.19 12.82
C ASN A 24 -3.12 9.58 14.18
N LYS A 25 -4.05 9.54 15.14
CA LYS A 25 -3.84 8.89 16.44
C LYS A 25 -3.56 7.39 16.27
N TYR A 26 -4.35 6.70 15.43
CA TYR A 26 -4.09 5.29 15.12
C TYR A 26 -2.74 5.07 14.44
N ALA A 27 -2.38 5.92 13.47
CA ALA A 27 -1.08 5.82 12.82
C ALA A 27 0.07 6.05 13.82
N ASP A 28 -0.07 7.01 14.72
CA ASP A 28 0.90 7.30 15.78
C ASP A 28 1.06 6.12 16.75
N GLU A 29 -0.05 5.54 17.19
CA GLU A 29 -0.03 4.37 18.08
C GLU A 29 0.72 3.20 17.43
N ILE A 30 0.44 2.89 16.17
CA ILE A 30 1.07 1.76 15.48
C ILE A 30 2.56 2.04 15.22
N LEU A 31 2.90 3.21 14.66
CA LEU A 31 4.26 3.53 14.21
C LEU A 31 5.18 3.91 15.38
N ASN A 32 4.71 4.77 16.30
CA ASN A 32 5.55 5.38 17.31
C ASN A 32 5.47 4.68 18.67
N VAL A 33 4.31 4.14 19.05
CA VAL A 33 4.15 3.43 20.34
C VAL A 33 4.46 1.95 20.18
N LYS A 34 3.76 1.25 19.29
CA LYS A 34 3.94 -0.20 19.06
C LYS A 34 5.17 -0.54 18.21
N LYS A 35 5.78 0.46 17.57
CA LYS A 35 6.94 0.29 16.67
C LYS A 35 6.69 -0.73 15.55
N LEU A 36 5.46 -0.78 15.06
CA LEU A 36 5.03 -1.65 13.96
C LEU A 36 4.99 -0.88 12.64
N GLN A 37 4.96 -1.61 11.54
CA GLN A 37 4.85 -1.06 10.19
C GLN A 37 3.38 -1.02 9.74
N ILE A 38 3.03 0.00 8.96
CA ILE A 38 1.72 0.08 8.29
C ILE A 38 1.90 -0.22 6.81
N ILE A 39 1.21 -1.24 6.33
CA ILE A 39 1.10 -1.53 4.89
C ILE A 39 -0.15 -0.83 4.36
N SER A 40 0.02 0.00 3.35
CA SER A 40 -1.07 0.70 2.70
C SER A 40 -1.55 -0.07 1.47
N LEU A 41 -2.78 -0.57 1.55
CA LEU A 41 -3.49 -1.24 0.46
C LEU A 41 -4.64 -0.39 -0.11
N VAL A 42 -4.85 0.81 0.43
CA VAL A 42 -5.90 1.72 -0.03
C VAL A 42 -5.43 2.56 -1.23
N SER A 43 -6.35 3.27 -1.90
CA SER A 43 -5.94 4.26 -2.91
C SER A 43 -5.41 5.53 -2.25
N SER A 44 -4.65 6.32 -3.01
CA SER A 44 -4.12 7.62 -2.56
C SER A 44 -5.20 8.54 -2.00
N GLU A 45 -6.39 8.54 -2.60
CA GLU A 45 -7.53 9.34 -2.14
C GLU A 45 -7.93 9.05 -0.68
N PHE A 46 -7.91 7.78 -0.27
CA PHE A 46 -8.20 7.39 1.10
C PHE A 46 -7.01 7.61 2.02
N GLU A 47 -5.79 7.48 1.52
CA GLU A 47 -4.62 7.79 2.33
C GLU A 47 -4.57 9.26 2.75
N GLU A 48 -5.07 10.18 1.94
CA GLU A 48 -5.04 11.62 2.24
C GLU A 48 -5.74 12.01 3.54
N VAL A 49 -6.54 11.12 4.15
CA VAL A 49 -7.03 11.31 5.52
C VAL A 49 -5.89 11.40 6.54
N PHE A 50 -4.76 10.72 6.30
CA PHE A 50 -3.59 10.76 7.15
C PHE A 50 -2.69 11.95 6.81
N SER A 51 -2.11 12.58 7.83
CA SER A 51 -1.10 13.62 7.64
C SER A 51 0.15 13.08 6.96
N LYS A 52 0.79 13.93 6.14
CA LYS A 52 1.97 13.56 5.34
C LYS A 52 3.06 12.86 6.16
N LYS A 53 3.34 13.35 7.38
CA LYS A 53 4.33 12.76 8.30
C LYS A 53 4.11 11.28 8.61
N TYR A 54 2.87 10.79 8.58
CA TYR A 54 2.55 9.38 8.79
C TYR A 54 2.55 8.62 7.46
N ARG A 55 1.93 9.18 6.42
CA ARG A 55 1.86 8.55 5.09
C ARG A 55 3.22 8.23 4.49
N ASP A 56 4.20 9.09 4.71
CA ASP A 56 5.57 8.91 4.23
C ASP A 56 6.27 7.70 4.88
N GLN A 57 5.71 7.16 5.97
CA GLN A 57 6.21 5.97 6.67
C GLN A 57 5.48 4.70 6.26
N PHE A 58 4.40 4.78 5.48
CA PHE A 58 3.63 3.62 5.08
C PHE A 58 4.35 2.86 3.97
N ILE A 59 4.30 1.53 4.04
CA ILE A 59 4.77 0.66 2.97
C ILE A 59 3.69 0.57 1.90
N LYS A 60 4.00 1.01 0.69
CA LYS A 60 3.05 1.00 -0.44
C LYS A 60 3.09 -0.32 -1.18
N ILE A 61 1.94 -0.95 -1.37
CA ILE A 61 1.83 -2.10 -2.28
C ILE A 61 1.22 -1.64 -3.60
N GLY A 62 1.95 -1.87 -4.68
CA GLY A 62 1.50 -1.55 -6.03
C GLY A 62 1.36 -2.78 -6.91
N PHE A 63 0.37 -2.74 -7.81
CA PHE A 63 0.10 -3.75 -8.81
C PHE A 63 0.08 -3.08 -10.17
N ALA A 64 0.91 -3.56 -11.09
CA ALA A 64 1.06 -2.94 -12.41
C ALA A 64 1.42 -3.96 -13.49
N GLU A 65 1.17 -3.60 -14.74
CA GLU A 65 1.41 -4.47 -15.88
C GLU A 65 2.55 -3.91 -16.74
N GLU A 66 3.41 -4.79 -17.24
CA GLU A 66 4.36 -4.44 -18.30
C GLU A 66 3.60 -4.30 -19.63
N LYS A 67 3.76 -3.16 -20.28
CA LYS A 67 3.21 -2.92 -21.61
C LYS A 67 4.24 -2.24 -22.49
N TYR A 68 4.46 -2.79 -23.68
CA TYR A 68 5.27 -2.11 -24.69
C TYR A 68 4.59 -0.83 -25.14
N ASP A 69 5.26 0.30 -24.98
CA ASP A 69 4.81 1.59 -25.48
C ASP A 69 5.40 1.79 -26.88
N GLN A 70 4.56 1.61 -27.91
CA GLN A 70 4.95 1.75 -29.31
C GLN A 70 5.44 3.16 -29.67
N LYS A 71 5.02 4.20 -28.93
CA LYS A 71 5.44 5.58 -29.20
C LYS A 71 6.84 5.86 -28.67
N GLU A 72 7.19 5.29 -27.52
CA GLU A 72 8.50 5.48 -26.89
C GLU A 72 9.48 4.33 -27.15
N GLY A 73 9.04 3.29 -27.87
CA GLY A 73 9.87 2.13 -28.22
C GLY A 73 10.39 1.35 -27.00
N LYS A 74 9.69 1.40 -25.86
CA LYS A 74 10.15 0.78 -24.60
C LYS A 74 9.01 0.22 -23.76
N ILE A 75 9.35 -0.71 -22.87
CA ILE A 75 8.42 -1.26 -21.87
C ILE A 75 8.10 -0.17 -20.84
N LYS A 76 6.82 -0.02 -20.53
CA LYS A 76 6.32 0.83 -19.44
C LYS A 76 5.49 0.02 -18.47
N ILE A 77 5.58 0.39 -17.20
CA ILE A 77 4.76 -0.14 -16.13
C ILE A 77 3.48 0.68 -16.01
N LYS A 78 2.32 0.06 -16.24
CA LYS A 78 1.01 0.74 -16.17
C LYS A 78 0.17 0.21 -15.02
N THR A 79 -0.35 1.14 -14.21
CA THR A 79 -1.31 0.85 -13.15
C THR A 79 -2.73 1.10 -13.65
N HIS A 80 -3.61 0.11 -13.52
CA HIS A 80 -5.02 0.20 -13.90
C HIS A 80 -5.91 0.16 -12.66
N SER A 81 -6.76 1.17 -12.47
CA SER A 81 -7.56 1.34 -11.24
C SER A 81 -8.41 0.11 -10.88
N THR A 82 -9.12 -0.47 -11.85
CA THR A 82 -9.95 -1.67 -11.64
C THR A 82 -9.10 -2.91 -11.30
N ILE A 83 -8.00 -3.12 -12.02
CA ILE A 83 -7.12 -4.28 -11.83
C ILE A 83 -6.41 -4.18 -10.48
N SER A 84 -5.89 -3.00 -10.12
CA SER A 84 -5.25 -2.76 -8.83
C SER A 84 -6.22 -2.97 -7.67
N LYS A 85 -7.50 -2.57 -7.79
CA LYS A 85 -8.53 -2.83 -6.77
C LYS A 85 -8.76 -4.33 -6.55
N LYS A 86 -8.94 -5.10 -7.63
CA LYS A 86 -9.11 -6.57 -7.55
C LYS A 86 -7.86 -7.24 -6.96
N ALA A 87 -6.68 -6.86 -7.43
CA ALA A 87 -5.42 -7.41 -6.96
C ALA A 87 -5.19 -7.13 -5.47
N ARG A 88 -5.51 -5.94 -4.97
CA ARG A 88 -5.45 -5.61 -3.54
C ARG A 88 -6.36 -6.49 -2.69
N GLY A 89 -7.60 -6.72 -3.12
CA GLY A 89 -8.52 -7.61 -2.39
C GLY A 89 -8.01 -9.06 -2.35
N LEU A 90 -7.53 -9.57 -3.50
CA LEU A 90 -6.92 -10.90 -3.57
C LEU A 90 -5.64 -10.99 -2.73
N PHE A 91 -4.86 -9.91 -2.65
CA PHE A 91 -3.66 -9.85 -1.82
C PHE A 91 -4.01 -9.91 -0.34
N VAL A 92 -5.00 -9.14 0.16
CA VAL A 92 -5.47 -9.25 1.55
C VAL A 92 -5.91 -10.68 1.86
N LYS A 93 -6.67 -11.31 0.95
CA LYS A 93 -7.09 -12.70 1.07
C LYS A 93 -5.87 -13.64 1.21
N TYR A 94 -4.89 -13.50 0.32
CA TYR A 94 -3.65 -14.29 0.36
C TYR A 94 -2.89 -14.11 1.69
N LEU A 95 -2.72 -12.87 2.16
CA LEU A 95 -2.03 -12.60 3.44
C LEU A 95 -2.74 -13.28 4.62
N SER A 96 -4.07 -13.25 4.63
CA SER A 96 -4.88 -13.88 5.67
C SER A 96 -4.77 -15.41 5.64
N GLU A 97 -4.95 -16.03 4.46
CA GLU A 97 -4.90 -17.49 4.28
C GLU A 97 -3.52 -18.07 4.63
N ASN A 98 -2.46 -17.35 4.29
CA ASN A 98 -1.08 -17.77 4.54
C ASN A 98 -0.51 -17.25 5.87
N LYS A 99 -1.33 -16.56 6.69
CA LYS A 99 -0.95 -15.99 7.99
C LYS A 99 0.34 -15.18 7.94
N ILE A 100 0.48 -14.36 6.89
CA ILE A 100 1.67 -13.52 6.72
C ILE A 100 1.67 -12.42 7.78
N GLN A 101 2.77 -12.32 8.54
CA GLN A 101 2.89 -11.35 9.64
C GLN A 101 4.09 -10.42 9.51
N ARG A 102 5.05 -10.69 8.62
CA ARG A 102 6.26 -9.88 8.46
C ARG A 102 6.35 -9.31 7.06
N VAL A 103 6.85 -8.07 6.97
CA VAL A 103 7.10 -7.41 5.68
C VAL A 103 8.12 -8.17 4.84
N SER A 104 9.11 -8.82 5.47
CA SER A 104 10.09 -9.67 4.78
C SER A 104 9.45 -10.77 3.96
N ASP A 105 8.35 -11.34 4.45
CA ASP A 105 7.67 -12.47 3.81
C ASP A 105 6.99 -12.03 2.50
N LEU A 106 6.64 -10.74 2.38
CA LEU A 106 6.09 -10.13 1.16
C LEU A 106 7.12 -10.06 0.04
N LEU A 107 8.41 -10.20 0.35
CA LEU A 107 9.49 -10.21 -0.62
C LEU A 107 9.82 -11.63 -1.13
N ASN A 108 8.98 -12.63 -0.80
CA ASN A 108 9.06 -13.94 -1.40
C ASN A 108 8.63 -13.90 -2.88
N ASN A 109 9.48 -14.45 -3.76
CA ASN A 109 9.23 -14.54 -5.21
C ASN A 109 8.09 -15.50 -5.58
N ASP A 110 7.69 -16.38 -4.66
CA ASP A 110 6.61 -17.35 -4.89
C ASP A 110 5.20 -16.74 -4.75
N ILE A 111 5.09 -15.50 -4.26
CA ILE A 111 3.81 -14.80 -4.18
C ILE A 111 3.34 -14.46 -5.59
N ASN A 112 2.26 -15.11 -6.01
CA ASN A 112 1.57 -14.85 -7.27
C ASN A 112 0.10 -14.48 -7.01
N ILE A 113 -0.22 -13.22 -7.25
CA ILE A 113 -1.59 -12.72 -7.17
C ILE A 113 -2.11 -12.53 -8.58
N TYR A 114 -2.85 -13.47 -9.14
CA TYR A 114 -3.48 -13.30 -10.46
C TYR A 114 -2.49 -12.93 -11.60
N GLY A 115 -1.28 -13.50 -11.55
CA GLY A 115 -0.17 -13.22 -12.46
C GLY A 115 0.73 -12.05 -12.04
N PHE A 116 0.39 -11.32 -10.98
CA PHE A 116 1.27 -10.30 -10.39
C PHE A 116 2.30 -10.97 -9.49
N MET A 117 3.58 -10.85 -9.84
CA MET A 117 4.71 -11.41 -9.09
C MET A 117 5.63 -10.29 -8.61
N LEU A 118 6.38 -10.53 -7.53
CA LEU A 118 7.28 -9.53 -6.98
C LEU A 118 8.25 -9.00 -8.05
N SER A 119 8.37 -7.68 -8.13
CA SER A 119 9.41 -7.03 -8.92
C SER A 119 10.28 -6.16 -8.02
N LYS A 120 11.49 -6.65 -7.75
CA LYS A 120 12.49 -5.93 -6.95
C LYS A 120 12.96 -4.66 -7.65
N GLU A 121 13.04 -4.67 -8.98
CA GLU A 121 13.44 -3.54 -9.83
C GLU A 121 12.56 -2.30 -9.63
N TYR A 122 11.24 -2.50 -9.50
CA TYR A 122 10.29 -1.39 -9.33
C TYR A 122 9.87 -1.17 -7.87
N SER A 123 10.43 -1.95 -6.95
CA SER A 123 10.25 -1.80 -5.52
C SER A 123 11.29 -0.84 -4.93
N ASP A 124 10.92 -0.16 -3.86
CA ASP A 124 11.82 0.71 -3.09
C ASP A 124 12.20 -0.03 -1.82
N ILE A 125 13.28 -0.81 -1.93
CA ILE A 125 13.85 -1.66 -0.89
C ILE A 125 15.31 -1.23 -0.69
N GLU A 126 15.61 -0.70 0.48
CA GLU A 126 16.97 -0.35 0.90
C GLU A 126 17.58 -1.56 1.62
N LEU A 127 18.76 -1.97 1.18
CA LEU A 127 19.54 -3.03 1.80
C LEU A 127 20.64 -2.43 2.70
N ASP A 128 21.06 -3.18 3.72
CA ASP A 128 22.24 -2.86 4.52
C ASP A 128 23.53 -3.38 3.85
N GLU A 129 24.67 -3.08 4.46
CA GLU A 129 26.01 -3.47 3.99
C GLU A 129 26.21 -5.00 3.92
N LYS A 130 25.37 -5.78 4.59
CA LYS A 130 25.37 -7.25 4.60
C LYS A 130 24.30 -7.84 3.69
N ASN A 131 23.69 -7.02 2.82
CA ASN A 131 22.55 -7.36 1.97
C ASN A 131 21.27 -7.76 2.73
N GLY A 132 21.15 -7.42 4.01
CA GLY A 132 19.93 -7.52 4.80
C GLY A 132 18.94 -6.40 4.44
N ILE A 133 17.64 -6.62 4.69
CA ILE A 133 16.62 -5.60 4.43
C ILE A 133 16.71 -4.52 5.50
N LYS A 134 17.16 -3.32 5.13
CA LYS A 134 17.26 -2.16 6.01
C LYS A 134 15.95 -1.38 6.08
N LYS A 135 15.31 -1.15 4.93
CA LYS A 135 14.07 -0.38 4.84
C LYS A 135 13.25 -0.79 3.62
N VAL A 136 11.93 -0.79 3.74
CA VAL A 136 11.01 -0.99 2.62
C VAL A 136 10.02 0.17 2.61
N LYS A 137 9.94 0.91 1.50
CA LYS A 137 8.94 1.97 1.32
C LYS A 137 7.86 1.55 0.34
N LYS A 138 8.19 0.72 -0.65
CA LYS A 138 7.28 0.30 -1.71
C LYS A 138 7.60 -1.10 -2.18
N ILE A 139 6.58 -1.93 -2.35
CA ILE A 139 6.67 -3.26 -2.94
C ILE A 139 5.78 -3.27 -4.17
N MET A 140 6.36 -3.62 -5.32
CA MET A 140 5.65 -3.74 -6.58
C MET A 140 5.49 -5.20 -6.96
N TYR A 141 4.25 -5.60 -7.25
CA TYR A 141 3.95 -6.84 -7.95
C TYR A 141 3.59 -6.50 -9.40
N ILE A 142 4.33 -7.07 -10.34
CA ILE A 142 4.20 -6.79 -11.76
C ILE A 142 3.74 -8.03 -12.49
N LYS A 143 2.77 -7.86 -13.38
CA LYS A 143 2.35 -8.87 -14.33
C LYS A 143 2.99 -8.58 -15.68
N LYS A 144 3.71 -9.58 -16.19
CA LYS A 144 4.41 -9.52 -17.48
C LYS A 144 3.59 -10.24 -18.55
N TYR A 145 3.70 -9.78 -19.79
CA TYR A 145 3.00 -10.31 -20.97
C TYR A 145 3.99 -10.59 -22.09
#